data_AF-A0A497S9Z4-F1
#
_entry.id   AF-A0A497S9Z4-F1
#
_cell.length_a   1.000
_cell.length_b   1.000
_cell.length_c   1.000
_cell.angle_alpha   90.00
_cell.angle_beta   90.00
_cell.angle_gamma   90.00
#
_symmetry.space_group_name_H-M   'P 1'
#
loop_
_entity.id
_entity.type
_entity.pdbx_description
1 polymer ?
#
loop_
_entity_poly.entity_id
_entity_poly.type
_entity_poly.pdbx_seq_one_letter_code
_entity_poly.pdbx_strand_id
1 'polypeptide(L)'
;MFLDVSHNYIWRRIKIIHMKKLPDKETERLLRKYKIPFPEHVLTKSEDSAVRAAKRIGFPVAMKVSSPDILHKTDAGCVILDVRDEEGVRKAYRQIIRNARKNKQRARIEGVSVEEMIPEGTREVIIGAKQDPQFGPVLMFGLGGIFVEVLKDVSFGVVPLERGDAAEMVREIRGFRILEGVRGQKPVNMRLLEMTIMKVSRMVWENSGKGKRIQELDINPLFIDEKNVWAADVRVLV
;
A
#
# COMPACT_ATOMS: atom_id res chain seq x y z
N MET A 1 -3.32 -21.45 6.93
CA MET A 1 -2.09 -21.66 6.13
C MET A 1 -2.19 -20.74 4.93
N PHE A 2 -1.85 -19.46 5.10
CA PHE A 2 -1.89 -18.45 4.04
C PHE A 2 -0.44 -18.08 3.75
N LEU A 3 0.10 -18.66 2.69
CA LEU A 3 1.42 -18.35 2.16
C LEU A 3 1.25 -17.14 1.24
N ASP A 4 1.78 -15.98 1.61
CA ASP A 4 2.68 -15.20 0.77
C ASP A 4 2.48 -15.29 -0.76
N VAL A 5 1.46 -14.60 -1.32
CA VAL A 5 1.20 -14.62 -2.78
C VAL A 5 1.29 -13.25 -3.47
N SER A 6 0.95 -12.13 -2.84
CA SER A 6 0.91 -10.86 -3.58
C SER A 6 2.32 -10.32 -3.89
N HIS A 7 3.25 -10.42 -2.94
CA HIS A 7 4.58 -9.84 -3.09
C HIS A 7 5.63 -10.83 -3.64
N ASN A 8 5.63 -12.08 -3.14
CA ASN A 8 6.65 -13.07 -3.55
C ASN A 8 6.36 -13.80 -4.86
N TYR A 9 5.15 -13.68 -5.42
CA TYR A 9 4.77 -14.49 -6.57
C TYR A 9 5.05 -13.81 -7.92
N ILE A 10 4.90 -12.48 -8.00
CA ILE A 10 5.03 -11.76 -9.28
C ILE A 10 6.49 -11.45 -9.60
N TRP A 11 7.30 -11.11 -8.60
CA TRP A 11 8.69 -10.69 -8.80
C TRP A 11 9.72 -11.82 -8.76
N ARG A 12 9.29 -13.06 -9.00
CA ARG A 12 10.06 -14.27 -8.69
C ARG A 12 11.20 -14.54 -9.68
N ARG A 13 12.30 -13.78 -9.52
CA ARG A 13 13.70 -14.12 -9.85
C ARG A 13 14.61 -13.00 -9.34
N ILE A 14 15.84 -13.37 -8.96
CA ILE A 14 16.98 -12.56 -8.47
C ILE A 14 17.19 -12.66 -6.94
N LYS A 15 18.41 -13.10 -6.57
CA LYS A 15 18.92 -13.16 -5.18
C LYS A 15 18.76 -11.80 -4.50
N ILE A 16 18.29 -11.81 -3.25
CA ILE A 16 18.25 -10.65 -2.36
C ILE A 16 19.69 -10.18 -2.14
N ILE A 17 20.13 -9.20 -2.94
CA ILE A 17 21.20 -8.28 -2.56
C ILE A 17 20.65 -7.46 -1.38
N HIS A 18 21.50 -6.99 -0.46
CA HIS A 18 21.13 -6.28 0.78
C HIS A 18 20.28 -5.01 0.53
N MET A 19 19.00 -5.17 0.23
CA MET A 19 18.04 -4.08 0.08
C MET A 19 17.54 -3.64 1.44
N LYS A 20 17.45 -2.34 1.67
CA LYS A 20 16.96 -1.77 2.93
C LYS A 20 15.57 -1.19 2.74
N LYS A 21 14.63 -1.54 3.62
CA LYS A 21 13.32 -0.87 3.68
C LYS A 21 13.52 0.61 4.02
N LEU A 22 12.96 1.49 3.20
CA LEU A 22 12.89 2.91 3.48
C LEU A 22 11.99 3.12 4.72
N PRO A 23 12.42 3.91 5.72
CA PRO A 23 11.59 4.21 6.90
C PRO A 23 10.28 4.89 6.50
N ASP A 24 9.19 4.61 7.23
CA ASP A 24 7.84 5.10 6.87
C ASP A 24 7.80 6.63 6.66
N LYS A 25 8.48 7.41 7.52
CA LYS A 25 8.61 8.87 7.37
C LYS A 25 9.32 9.31 6.09
N GLU A 26 10.31 8.55 5.62
CA GLU A 26 10.99 8.82 4.34
C GLU A 26 10.08 8.42 3.16
N THR A 27 9.35 7.31 3.27
CA THR A 27 8.32 6.89 2.31
C THR A 27 7.23 7.94 2.16
N GLU A 28 6.67 8.47 3.25
CA GLU A 28 5.66 9.54 3.20
C GLU A 28 6.18 10.81 2.52
N ARG A 29 7.42 11.21 2.82
CA ARG A 29 8.06 12.37 2.17
C ARG A 29 8.14 12.16 0.66
N LEU A 30 8.47 10.95 0.23
CA LEU A 30 8.50 10.57 -1.17
C LEU A 30 7.10 10.68 -1.80
N LEU A 31 6.08 10.06 -1.20
CA LEU A 31 4.69 10.13 -1.68
C LEU A 31 4.18 11.57 -1.80
N ARG A 32 4.47 12.42 -0.79
CA ARG A 32 4.12 13.85 -0.81
C ARG A 32 4.82 14.60 -1.95
N LYS A 33 6.12 14.34 -2.18
CA LYS A 33 6.89 14.95 -3.29
C LYS A 33 6.24 14.66 -4.64
N TYR A 34 5.77 13.42 -4.85
CA TYR A 34 5.13 12.99 -6.10
C TYR A 34 3.61 13.16 -6.12
N LYS A 35 3.03 13.79 -5.08
CA LYS A 35 1.58 14.04 -4.95
C LYS A 35 0.74 12.76 -5.09
N ILE A 36 1.22 11.67 -4.51
CA ILE A 36 0.48 10.42 -4.35
C ILE A 36 -0.22 10.48 -2.99
N PRO A 37 -1.56 10.60 -2.95
CA PRO A 37 -2.27 10.73 -1.69
C PRO A 37 -2.24 9.42 -0.89
N PHE A 38 -2.27 9.53 0.43
CA PHE A 38 -2.34 8.44 1.39
C PHE A 38 -3.18 8.91 2.59
N PRO A 39 -3.78 8.01 3.39
CA PRO A 39 -4.63 8.38 4.52
C PRO A 39 -3.87 9.22 5.54
N GLU A 40 -4.54 10.21 6.16
CA GLU A 40 -3.96 10.89 7.32
C GLU A 40 -3.67 9.85 8.41
N HIS A 41 -2.51 9.93 9.04
CA HIS A 41 -2.18 9.04 10.15
C HIS A 41 -1.24 9.65 11.19
N VAL A 42 -1.18 9.01 12.35
CA VAL A 42 -0.31 9.36 13.48
C VAL A 42 0.28 8.11 14.09
N LEU A 43 1.61 8.05 14.19
CA LEU A 43 2.29 7.02 14.98
C LEU A 43 2.16 7.33 16.49
N THR A 44 1.68 6.36 17.24
CA THR A 44 1.37 6.50 18.68
C THR A 44 2.08 5.44 19.52
N LYS A 45 2.55 5.84 20.71
CA LYS A 45 3.35 5.00 21.62
C LYS A 45 2.63 4.64 22.92
N SER A 46 1.35 5.00 23.03
CA SER A 46 0.50 4.64 24.16
C SER A 46 -0.98 4.70 23.78
N GLU A 47 -1.83 4.01 24.54
CA GLU A 47 -3.29 4.07 24.39
C GLU A 47 -3.82 5.51 24.41
N ASP A 48 -3.33 6.34 25.33
CA ASP A 48 -3.80 7.73 25.44
C ASP A 48 -3.41 8.58 24.24
N SER A 49 -2.20 8.37 23.69
CA SER A 49 -1.79 9.06 22.47
C SER A 49 -2.58 8.57 21.25
N ALA A 50 -2.98 7.30 21.21
CA ALA A 50 -3.87 6.74 20.20
C ALA A 50 -5.27 7.35 20.25
N VAL A 51 -5.86 7.50 21.44
CA VAL A 51 -7.17 8.16 21.60
C VAL A 51 -7.12 9.62 21.15
N ARG A 52 -6.07 10.36 21.52
CA ARG A 52 -5.90 11.76 21.06
C ARG A 52 -5.74 11.86 19.54
N ALA A 53 -4.99 10.95 18.93
CA ALA A 53 -4.85 10.89 17.48
C ALA A 53 -6.20 10.59 16.78
N ALA A 54 -6.95 9.61 17.28
CA ALA A 54 -8.24 9.23 16.73
C ALA A 54 -9.27 10.38 16.80
N LYS A 55 -9.31 11.11 17.92
CA LYS A 55 -10.16 12.32 18.04
C LYS A 55 -9.80 13.41 17.05
N ARG A 56 -8.50 13.56 16.74
CA ARG A 56 -8.02 14.57 15.81
C ARG A 56 -8.31 14.22 14.36
N ILE A 57 -8.12 12.96 13.99
CA ILE A 57 -8.41 12.44 12.64
C ILE A 57 -9.93 12.37 12.40
N GLY A 58 -10.70 11.97 13.41
CA GLY A 58 -12.12 11.71 13.31
C GLY A 58 -12.41 10.21 13.18
N PHE A 59 -13.53 9.76 13.76
CA PHE A 59 -13.97 8.37 13.72
C PHE A 59 -14.84 8.09 12.48
N PRO A 60 -14.89 6.82 11.98
CA PRO A 60 -14.06 5.70 12.41
C PRO A 60 -12.59 5.84 11.97
N VAL A 61 -11.70 5.16 12.69
CA VAL A 61 -10.26 5.07 12.35
C VAL A 61 -9.81 3.63 12.11
N ALA A 62 -8.74 3.47 11.34
CA ALA A 62 -7.97 2.24 11.26
C ALA A 62 -6.77 2.30 12.21
N MET A 63 -6.35 1.16 12.75
CA MET A 63 -5.20 1.04 13.65
C MET A 63 -4.29 -0.10 13.21
N LYS A 64 -3.00 0.17 12.99
CA LYS A 64 -2.03 -0.78 12.44
C LYS A 64 -0.74 -0.79 13.26
N VAL A 65 -0.12 -1.95 13.47
CA VAL A 65 1.23 -1.98 14.08
C VAL A 65 2.24 -1.29 13.17
N SER A 66 3.13 -0.49 13.76
CA SER A 66 4.35 -0.04 13.10
C SER A 66 5.52 -0.84 13.65
N SER A 67 6.09 -1.70 12.81
CA SER A 67 7.23 -2.56 13.15
C SER A 67 7.99 -2.97 11.89
N PRO A 68 9.32 -2.78 11.83
CA PRO A 68 10.13 -3.31 10.73
C PRO A 68 10.21 -4.84 10.73
N ASP A 69 9.87 -5.49 11.85
CA ASP A 69 9.99 -6.94 12.01
C ASP A 69 8.69 -7.71 11.74
N ILE A 70 7.56 -7.00 11.59
CA ILE A 70 6.23 -7.54 11.29
C ILE A 70 5.77 -7.00 9.94
N LEU A 71 6.11 -7.72 8.87
CA LEU A 71 5.81 -7.32 7.50
C LEU A 71 4.33 -7.58 7.14
N HIS A 72 3.79 -8.74 7.51
CA HIS A 72 2.40 -9.13 7.22
C HIS A 72 1.48 -8.78 8.39
N LYS A 73 1.16 -7.48 8.52
CA LYS A 73 0.40 -6.93 9.65
C LYS A 73 -0.99 -7.57 9.79
N THR A 74 -1.71 -7.73 8.68
CA THR A 74 -3.06 -8.32 8.66
C THR A 74 -3.05 -9.76 9.14
N ASP A 75 -2.16 -10.60 8.60
CA ASP A 75 -2.03 -12.02 8.99
C ASP A 75 -1.59 -12.19 10.44
N ALA A 76 -0.79 -11.25 10.95
CA ALA A 76 -0.41 -11.20 12.36
C ALA A 76 -1.54 -10.72 13.28
N GLY A 77 -2.70 -10.32 12.74
CA GLY A 77 -3.81 -9.73 13.50
C GLY A 77 -3.48 -8.34 14.05
N CYS A 78 -2.54 -7.64 13.41
CA CYS A 78 -2.02 -6.34 13.83
C CYS A 78 -2.62 -5.16 13.03
N VAL A 79 -3.75 -5.39 12.37
CA VAL A 79 -4.59 -4.39 11.71
C VAL A 79 -6.00 -4.52 12.28
N ILE A 80 -6.54 -3.42 12.79
CA ILE A 80 -7.92 -3.32 13.26
C ILE A 80 -8.56 -2.15 12.54
N LEU A 81 -9.67 -2.39 11.85
CA LEU A 81 -10.40 -1.40 11.06
C LEU A 81 -11.69 -0.99 11.78
N ASP A 82 -12.31 0.08 11.30
CA ASP A 82 -13.63 0.54 11.75
C ASP A 82 -13.74 0.74 13.27
N VAL A 83 -12.71 1.35 13.87
CA VAL A 83 -12.72 1.68 15.30
C VAL A 83 -13.48 2.98 15.49
N ARG A 84 -14.62 2.93 16.18
CA ARG A 84 -15.63 4.02 16.18
C ARG A 84 -15.63 4.92 17.41
N ASP A 85 -14.92 4.55 18.47
CA ASP A 85 -14.93 5.30 19.73
C ASP A 85 -13.61 5.14 20.52
N GLU A 86 -13.48 5.90 21.61
CA GLU A 86 -12.28 5.91 22.46
C GLU A 86 -12.00 4.56 23.12
N GLU A 87 -13.04 3.86 23.56
CA GLU A 87 -12.89 2.56 24.22
C GLU A 87 -12.40 1.51 23.23
N GLY A 88 -12.95 1.52 22.02
CA GLY A 88 -12.53 0.76 20.87
C GLY A 88 -11.06 1.00 20.54
N VAL A 89 -10.61 2.26 20.54
CA VAL A 89 -9.19 2.60 20.30
C VAL A 89 -8.28 1.97 21.35
N ARG A 90 -8.65 2.05 22.64
CA ARG A 90 -7.87 1.44 23.74
C ARG A 90 -7.82 -0.08 23.61
N LYS A 91 -8.96 -0.71 23.36
CA LYS A 91 -9.07 -2.16 23.13
C LYS A 91 -8.22 -2.59 21.93
N ALA A 92 -8.33 -1.88 20.81
CA ALA A 92 -7.59 -2.15 19.59
C ALA A 92 -6.08 -2.01 19.80
N TYR A 93 -5.63 -0.96 20.49
CA TYR A 93 -4.22 -0.75 20.81
C TYR A 93 -3.63 -1.94 21.58
N ARG A 94 -4.28 -2.37 22.67
CA ARG A 94 -3.83 -3.53 23.47
C ARG A 94 -3.79 -4.81 22.64
N GLN A 95 -4.82 -5.03 21.82
CA GLN A 95 -4.93 -6.20 20.96
C GLN A 95 -3.78 -6.25 19.94
N ILE A 96 -3.50 -5.13 19.27
CA ILE A 96 -2.41 -5.04 18.27
C ILE A 96 -1.06 -5.32 18.93
N ILE A 97 -0.74 -4.70 20.07
CA ILE A 97 0.52 -4.93 20.76
C ILE A 97 0.66 -6.38 21.24
N ARG A 98 -0.41 -6.97 21.75
CA ARG A 98 -0.44 -8.38 22.16
C ARG A 98 -0.20 -9.31 20.97
N ASN A 99 -0.89 -9.06 19.86
CA ASN A 99 -0.79 -9.87 18.65
C ASN A 99 0.61 -9.78 18.03
N ALA A 100 1.20 -8.58 17.99
CA ALA A 100 2.56 -8.35 17.54
C ALA A 100 3.58 -9.16 18.35
N ARG A 101 3.48 -9.14 19.69
CA ARG A 101 4.37 -9.91 20.58
C ARG A 101 4.14 -11.41 20.48
N LYS A 102 2.89 -11.86 20.27
CA LYS A 102 2.55 -13.28 20.06
C LYS A 102 3.12 -13.79 18.74
N ASN A 103 3.05 -12.98 17.68
CA ASN A 103 3.57 -13.34 16.37
C ASN A 103 5.11 -13.43 16.39
N LYS A 104 5.78 -12.47 17.03
CA LYS A 104 7.24 -12.44 17.10
C LYS A 104 7.71 -11.78 18.39
N GLN A 105 8.09 -12.61 19.37
CA GLN A 105 8.36 -12.18 20.75
C GLN A 105 9.43 -11.08 20.86
N ARG A 106 10.42 -11.08 19.97
CA ARG A 106 11.52 -10.10 19.91
C ARG A 106 11.34 -9.02 18.82
N ALA A 107 10.14 -8.86 18.27
CA ALA A 107 9.88 -7.81 17.28
C ALA A 107 10.10 -6.41 17.89
N ARG A 108 10.82 -5.57 17.16
CA ARG A 108 10.89 -4.13 17.42
C ARG A 108 9.55 -3.50 17.07
N ILE A 109 8.78 -3.10 18.07
CA ILE A 109 7.51 -2.40 17.89
C ILE A 109 7.77 -0.90 18.09
N GLU A 110 7.59 -0.12 17.04
CA GLU A 110 7.79 1.33 17.08
C GLU A 110 6.56 2.07 17.63
N GLY A 111 5.38 1.44 17.49
CA GLY A 111 4.11 1.92 18.02
C GLY A 111 2.91 1.34 17.27
N VAL A 112 1.79 2.06 17.33
CA VAL A 112 0.58 1.80 16.55
C VAL A 112 0.26 3.06 15.74
N SER A 113 0.12 2.91 14.43
CA SER A 113 -0.39 3.95 13.54
C SER A 113 -1.91 4.03 13.68
N VAL A 114 -2.43 5.22 13.97
CA VAL A 114 -3.86 5.54 13.92
C VAL A 114 -4.11 6.31 12.63
N GLU A 115 -5.01 5.82 11.79
CA GLU A 115 -5.17 6.29 10.41
C GLU A 115 -6.64 6.60 10.10
N GLU A 116 -6.87 7.57 9.21
CA GLU A 116 -8.16 7.83 8.60
C GLU A 116 -8.72 6.54 7.97
N MET A 117 -9.99 6.25 8.25
CA MET A 117 -10.66 5.11 7.65
C MET A 117 -11.02 5.42 6.19
N ILE A 118 -10.50 4.61 5.28
CA ILE A 118 -10.83 4.73 3.86
C ILE A 118 -12.33 4.37 3.67
N PRO A 119 -13.09 5.17 2.91
CA PRO A 119 -14.51 4.93 2.71
C PRO A 119 -14.81 3.54 2.13
N GLU A 120 -15.94 2.99 2.55
CA GLU A 120 -16.51 1.81 1.91
C GLU A 120 -16.84 2.09 0.44
N GLY A 121 -16.90 1.03 -0.36
CA GLY A 121 -17.21 1.16 -1.78
C GLY A 121 -16.07 1.76 -2.60
N THR A 122 -14.85 1.77 -2.08
CA THR A 122 -13.62 1.94 -2.87
C THR A 122 -13.24 0.63 -3.58
N ARG A 123 -12.38 0.72 -4.59
CA ARG A 123 -11.82 -0.43 -5.33
C ARG A 123 -10.36 -0.54 -4.95
N GLU A 124 -9.95 -1.77 -4.69
CA GLU A 124 -8.58 -2.10 -4.37
C GLU A 124 -7.81 -2.43 -5.64
N VAL A 125 -6.69 -1.74 -5.86
CA VAL A 125 -5.73 -2.03 -6.92
C VAL A 125 -4.32 -2.05 -6.33
N ILE A 126 -3.37 -2.57 -7.10
CA ILE A 126 -1.97 -2.64 -6.70
C ILE A 126 -1.11 -1.98 -7.77
N ILE A 127 -0.11 -1.23 -7.31
CA ILE A 127 0.95 -0.71 -8.17
C ILE A 127 2.29 -1.14 -7.58
N GLY A 128 3.01 -1.96 -8.32
CA GLY A 128 4.35 -2.40 -7.97
C GLY A 128 5.39 -1.85 -8.93
N ALA A 129 6.65 -1.78 -8.53
CA ALA A 129 7.76 -1.59 -9.46
C ALA A 129 9.01 -2.32 -8.99
N LYS A 130 9.83 -2.77 -9.94
CA LYS A 130 11.11 -3.41 -9.67
C LYS A 130 12.13 -3.07 -10.74
N GLN A 131 13.41 -3.12 -10.37
CA GLN A 131 14.51 -3.07 -11.33
C GLN A 131 14.66 -4.43 -12.02
N ASP A 132 14.32 -4.48 -13.30
CA ASP A 132 14.62 -5.60 -14.18
C ASP A 132 16.07 -5.49 -14.74
N PRO A 133 16.83 -6.59 -14.82
CA PRO A 133 18.20 -6.57 -15.34
C PRO A 133 18.34 -6.19 -16.81
N GLN A 134 17.31 -6.44 -17.63
CA GLN A 134 17.32 -6.21 -19.08
C GLN A 134 16.64 -4.89 -19.42
N PHE A 135 15.48 -4.62 -18.82
CA PHE A 135 14.64 -3.48 -19.18
C PHE A 135 14.81 -2.26 -18.26
N GLY A 136 15.56 -2.39 -17.17
CA GLY A 136 15.62 -1.36 -16.14
C GLY A 136 14.33 -1.33 -15.30
N PRO A 137 13.85 -0.16 -14.83
CA PRO A 137 12.66 -0.12 -13.98
C PRO A 137 11.41 -0.55 -14.75
N VAL A 138 10.68 -1.53 -14.22
CA VAL A 138 9.40 -2.02 -14.74
C VAL A 138 8.32 -1.79 -13.69
N LEU A 139 7.20 -1.20 -14.11
CA LEU A 139 6.01 -0.98 -13.29
C LEU A 139 5.00 -2.09 -13.56
N MET A 140 4.29 -2.51 -12.53
CA MET A 140 3.22 -3.49 -12.56
C MET A 140 1.93 -2.85 -12.06
N PHE A 141 0.81 -3.11 -12.74
CA PHE A 141 -0.52 -2.72 -12.32
C PHE A 141 -1.44 -3.95 -12.26
N GLY A 142 -2.37 -3.98 -11.30
CA GLY A 142 -3.39 -5.03 -11.22
C GLY A 142 -4.49 -4.72 -10.22
N LEU A 143 -5.53 -5.56 -10.21
CA LEU A 143 -6.56 -5.52 -9.16
C LEU A 143 -6.00 -6.09 -7.85
N GLY A 144 -6.38 -5.50 -6.71
CA GLY A 144 -5.98 -5.95 -5.38
C GLY A 144 -6.74 -7.18 -4.89
N GLY A 145 -6.52 -7.55 -3.63
CA GLY A 145 -7.12 -8.72 -2.99
C GLY A 145 -6.93 -10.03 -3.77
N ILE A 146 -7.98 -10.86 -3.85
CA ILE A 146 -7.91 -12.19 -4.45
C ILE A 146 -7.49 -12.20 -5.93
N PHE A 147 -7.70 -11.09 -6.64
CA PHE A 147 -7.45 -11.00 -8.08
C PHE A 147 -5.96 -11.06 -8.41
N VAL A 148 -5.10 -10.43 -7.60
CA VAL A 148 -3.65 -10.56 -7.75
C VAL A 148 -3.15 -11.91 -7.22
N GLU A 149 -3.68 -12.36 -6.07
CA GLU A 149 -3.13 -13.51 -5.35
C GLU A 149 -3.44 -14.84 -6.05
N VAL A 150 -4.65 -14.97 -6.59
CA VAL A 150 -5.11 -16.22 -7.20
C VAL A 150 -5.08 -16.14 -8.72
N LEU A 151 -5.57 -15.05 -9.29
CA LEU A 151 -5.76 -14.94 -10.75
C LEU A 151 -4.55 -14.38 -11.48
N LYS A 152 -3.60 -13.76 -10.75
CA LYS A 152 -2.38 -13.13 -11.30
C LYS A 152 -2.72 -12.15 -12.43
N ASP A 153 -3.80 -11.41 -12.24
CA ASP A 153 -4.33 -10.50 -13.24
C ASP A 153 -3.61 -9.15 -13.16
N VAL A 154 -2.49 -9.07 -13.88
CA VAL A 154 -1.59 -7.93 -13.87
C VAL A 154 -1.11 -7.59 -15.28
N SER A 155 -0.76 -6.32 -15.48
CA SER A 155 -0.09 -5.78 -16.65
C SER A 155 1.23 -5.11 -16.26
N PHE A 156 2.12 -4.91 -17.23
CA PHE A 156 3.45 -4.37 -17.02
C PHE A 156 3.77 -3.27 -18.01
N GLY A 157 4.59 -2.30 -17.59
CA GLY A 157 5.11 -1.26 -18.46
C GLY A 157 6.52 -0.84 -18.07
N VAL A 158 7.38 -0.60 -19.06
CA VAL A 158 8.75 -0.17 -18.84
C VAL A 158 8.78 1.33 -18.54
N VAL A 159 9.46 1.71 -17.46
CA VAL A 159 9.52 3.10 -16.99
C VAL A 159 10.65 3.86 -17.72
N PRO A 160 10.44 5.13 -18.10
CA PRO A 160 9.28 5.97 -17.81
C PRO A 160 8.10 5.72 -18.76
N LEU A 161 6.93 5.51 -18.16
CA LEU A 161 5.64 5.45 -18.88
C LEU A 161 5.27 6.82 -19.46
N GLU A 162 4.68 6.78 -20.65
CA GLU A 162 3.89 7.82 -21.26
C GLU A 162 2.39 7.66 -20.94
N ARG A 163 1.59 8.68 -21.29
CA ARG A 163 0.16 8.69 -20.96
C ARG A 163 -0.61 7.54 -21.62
N GLY A 164 -0.22 7.13 -22.82
CA GLY A 164 -0.81 5.99 -23.53
C GLY A 164 -0.60 4.69 -22.76
N ASP A 165 0.62 4.46 -22.31
CA ASP A 165 1.02 3.23 -21.60
C ASP A 165 0.19 3.00 -20.34
N ALA A 166 0.00 4.03 -19.51
CA ALA A 166 -0.81 3.89 -18.29
C ALA A 166 -2.26 3.50 -18.60
N ALA A 167 -2.82 4.03 -19.68
CA ALA A 167 -4.20 3.75 -20.10
C ALA A 167 -4.32 2.35 -20.74
N GLU A 168 -3.28 1.88 -21.41
CA GLU A 168 -3.19 0.51 -21.95
C GLU A 168 -3.03 -0.51 -20.82
N MET A 169 -2.07 -0.30 -19.91
CA MET A 169 -1.85 -1.16 -18.74
C MET A 169 -3.14 -1.39 -17.94
N VAL A 170 -3.96 -0.35 -17.74
CA VAL A 170 -5.23 -0.49 -17.02
C VAL A 170 -6.25 -1.33 -17.80
N ARG A 171 -6.27 -1.25 -19.14
CA ARG A 171 -7.20 -2.02 -19.99
C ARG A 171 -6.79 -3.47 -20.19
N GLU A 172 -5.49 -3.77 -20.10
CA GLU A 172 -4.94 -5.10 -20.35
C GLU A 172 -5.30 -6.15 -19.28
N ILE A 173 -5.61 -5.71 -18.06
CA ILE A 173 -6.03 -6.63 -17.01
C ILE A 173 -7.40 -7.25 -17.36
N ARG A 174 -7.54 -8.56 -17.17
CA ARG A 174 -8.77 -9.32 -17.44
C ARG A 174 -9.95 -8.79 -16.64
N GLY A 175 -9.68 -8.29 -15.45
CA GLY A 175 -10.63 -7.70 -14.51
C GLY A 175 -10.96 -6.24 -14.80
N PHE A 176 -10.52 -5.64 -15.92
CA PHE A 176 -10.77 -4.23 -16.25
C PHE A 176 -12.23 -3.79 -16.03
N ARG A 177 -13.20 -4.63 -16.41
CA ARG A 177 -14.65 -4.35 -16.23
C ARG A 177 -15.08 -4.13 -14.78
N ILE A 178 -14.32 -4.62 -13.80
CA ILE A 178 -14.57 -4.36 -12.37
C ILE A 178 -14.35 -2.88 -12.06
N LEU A 179 -13.35 -2.25 -12.70
CA LEU A 179 -13.06 -0.83 -12.54
C LEU A 179 -14.11 0.07 -13.20
N GLU A 180 -14.79 -0.43 -14.23
CA GLU A 180 -15.96 0.23 -14.85
C GLU A 180 -17.24 0.13 -14.01
N GLY A 181 -17.20 -0.60 -12.90
CA GLY A 181 -18.34 -0.84 -12.03
C GLY A 181 -19.13 -2.08 -12.43
N VAL A 182 -19.48 -2.89 -11.43
CA VAL A 182 -20.26 -4.12 -11.59
C VAL A 182 -21.37 -4.19 -10.55
N ARG A 183 -22.54 -4.74 -10.91
CA ARG A 183 -23.66 -5.01 -9.98
C ARG A 183 -24.06 -3.81 -9.11
N GLY A 184 -24.28 -2.65 -9.75
CA GLY A 184 -24.69 -1.42 -9.05
C GLY A 184 -23.55 -0.66 -8.37
N GLN A 185 -22.32 -1.20 -8.40
CA GLN A 185 -21.14 -0.43 -8.03
C GLN A 185 -20.83 0.60 -9.11
N LYS A 186 -20.43 1.78 -8.66
CA LYS A 186 -20.03 2.87 -9.55
C LYS A 186 -18.63 2.64 -10.14
N PRO A 187 -18.34 3.15 -11.34
CA PRO A 187 -16.99 3.13 -11.89
C PRO A 187 -16.02 3.90 -10.99
N VAL A 188 -14.74 3.50 -11.02
CA VAL A 188 -13.68 4.30 -10.42
C VAL A 188 -13.30 5.44 -11.36
N ASN A 189 -12.61 6.45 -10.85
CA ASN A 189 -12.09 7.53 -11.66
C ASN A 189 -10.88 7.06 -12.51
N MET A 190 -11.13 6.59 -13.74
CA MET A 190 -10.07 6.12 -14.65
C MET A 190 -8.95 7.13 -14.83
N ARG A 191 -9.29 8.40 -15.05
CA ARG A 191 -8.28 9.45 -15.25
C ARG A 191 -7.40 9.63 -14.02
N LEU A 192 -7.99 9.59 -12.82
CA LEU A 192 -7.22 9.67 -11.57
C LEU A 192 -6.31 8.46 -11.39
N LEU A 193 -6.77 7.26 -11.76
CA LEU A 193 -5.96 6.04 -11.72
C LEU A 193 -4.75 6.15 -12.66
N GLU A 194 -4.98 6.46 -13.93
CA GLU A 194 -3.93 6.65 -14.94
C GLU A 194 -2.92 7.71 -14.51
N MET A 195 -3.38 8.86 -14.01
CA MET A 195 -2.49 9.91 -13.49
C MET A 195 -1.69 9.43 -12.28
N THR A 196 -2.24 8.55 -11.45
CA THR A 196 -1.54 8.01 -10.28
C THR A 196 -0.45 7.03 -10.70
N ILE A 197 -0.75 6.15 -11.68
CA ILE A 197 0.25 5.27 -12.31
C ILE A 197 1.40 6.10 -12.91
N MET A 198 1.08 7.18 -13.63
CA MET A 198 2.08 8.10 -14.19
C MET A 198 2.94 8.78 -13.12
N LYS A 199 2.35 9.20 -11.99
CA LYS A 199 3.11 9.75 -10.86
C LYS A 199 4.05 8.72 -10.25
N VAL A 200 3.60 7.47 -10.13
CA VAL A 200 4.43 6.36 -9.64
C VAL A 200 5.56 6.05 -10.61
N SER A 201 5.28 5.97 -11.92
CA SER A 201 6.29 5.83 -12.97
C SER A 201 7.36 6.91 -12.85
N ARG A 202 6.96 8.18 -12.77
CA ARG A 202 7.88 9.31 -12.58
C ARG A 202 8.69 9.21 -11.28
N MET A 203 8.06 8.80 -10.17
CA MET A 203 8.73 8.57 -8.89
C MET A 203 9.80 7.49 -9.01
N VAL A 204 9.49 6.36 -9.64
CA VAL A 204 10.46 5.28 -9.85
C VAL A 204 11.58 5.73 -10.80
N TRP A 205 11.25 6.39 -11.91
CA TRP A 205 12.22 6.89 -12.89
C TRP A 205 13.24 7.85 -12.29
N GLU A 206 12.76 8.92 -11.64
CA GLU A 206 13.62 9.97 -11.08
C GLU A 206 14.48 9.46 -9.91
N ASN A 207 14.10 8.33 -9.30
CA ASN A 207 14.87 7.67 -8.23
C ASN A 207 15.50 6.34 -8.71
N SER A 208 15.67 6.15 -10.03
CA SER A 208 16.33 4.97 -10.61
C SER A 208 17.85 5.16 -10.84
N GLY A 209 18.35 6.40 -10.79
CA GLY A 209 19.74 6.78 -11.07
C GLY A 209 20.74 6.62 -9.91
N LYS A 210 21.87 7.36 -9.94
CA LYS A 210 22.95 7.29 -8.94
C LYS A 210 22.49 7.84 -7.58
N GLY A 211 22.45 7.01 -6.54
CA GLY A 211 22.01 7.38 -5.18
C GLY A 211 21.30 6.22 -4.45
N LYS A 212 20.36 6.53 -3.54
CA LYS A 212 19.39 5.55 -2.99
C LYS A 212 18.39 5.17 -4.07
N ARG A 213 18.77 4.24 -4.94
CA ARG A 213 17.96 3.75 -6.05
C ARG A 213 16.77 2.96 -5.54
N ILE A 214 15.55 3.29 -5.97
CA ILE A 214 14.39 2.44 -5.70
C ILE A 214 14.60 1.11 -6.43
N GLN A 215 14.81 0.05 -5.65
CA GLN A 215 14.97 -1.32 -6.16
C GLN A 215 13.61 -1.99 -6.33
N GLU A 216 12.71 -1.72 -5.38
CA GLU A 216 11.38 -2.28 -5.32
C GLU A 216 10.42 -1.24 -4.71
N LEU A 217 9.23 -1.14 -5.29
CA LEU A 217 8.10 -0.40 -4.77
C LEU A 217 6.89 -1.33 -4.75
N ASP A 218 6.09 -1.24 -3.70
CA ASP A 218 4.79 -1.88 -3.62
C ASP A 218 3.81 -0.97 -2.91
N ILE A 219 2.81 -0.55 -3.65
CA ILE A 219 1.63 0.14 -3.14
C ILE A 219 0.51 -0.89 -3.14
N ASN A 220 0.30 -1.50 -1.97
CA ASN A 220 -0.66 -2.58 -1.80
C ASN A 220 -1.26 -2.55 -0.39
N PRO A 221 -2.51 -2.12 -0.22
CA PRO A 221 -3.43 -1.69 -1.28
C PRO A 221 -3.30 -0.21 -1.68
N LEU A 222 -3.64 0.08 -2.94
CA LEU A 222 -4.09 1.40 -3.38
C LEU A 222 -5.61 1.37 -3.53
N PHE A 223 -6.32 2.22 -2.79
CA PHE A 223 -7.77 2.35 -2.92
C PHE A 223 -8.13 3.50 -3.83
N ILE A 224 -9.20 3.33 -4.62
CA ILE A 224 -9.71 4.36 -5.51
C ILE A 224 -11.25 4.35 -5.57
N ASP A 225 -11.86 5.53 -5.62
CA ASP A 225 -13.29 5.72 -5.89
C ASP A 225 -13.53 6.66 -7.09
N GLU A 226 -14.72 7.23 -7.21
CA GLU A 226 -15.11 8.18 -8.26
C GLU A 226 -14.31 9.52 -8.23
N LYS A 227 -13.65 9.84 -7.11
CA LYS A 227 -13.10 11.17 -6.83
C LYS A 227 -11.70 11.15 -6.22
N ASN A 228 -11.35 10.10 -5.50
CA ASN A 228 -10.22 10.04 -4.60
C ASN A 228 -9.40 8.76 -4.82
N VAL A 229 -8.15 8.82 -4.37
CA VAL A 229 -7.20 7.70 -4.40
C VAL A 229 -6.34 7.74 -3.16
N TRP A 230 -6.03 6.58 -2.57
CA TRP A 230 -5.24 6.48 -1.34
C TRP A 230 -4.28 5.29 -1.40
N ALA A 231 -2.98 5.56 -1.33
CA ALA A 231 -1.95 4.57 -1.10
C ALA A 231 -1.95 4.18 0.40
N ALA A 232 -2.63 3.08 0.75
CA ALA A 232 -2.94 2.75 2.14
C ALA A 232 -1.85 1.93 2.85
N ASP A 233 -1.01 1.22 2.09
CA ASP A 233 0.26 0.69 2.56
C ASP A 233 1.28 0.81 1.43
N VAL A 234 2.47 1.30 1.77
CA VAL A 234 3.54 1.52 0.80
C VAL A 234 4.85 0.98 1.36
N ARG A 235 5.47 0.11 0.58
CA ARG A 235 6.81 -0.40 0.84
C ARG A 235 7.75 0.06 -0.26
N VAL A 236 8.88 0.63 0.15
CA VAL A 236 9.98 1.01 -0.75
C VAL A 236 11.24 0.33 -0.25
N LEU A 237 11.93 -0.37 -1.15
CA LEU A 237 13.26 -0.92 -0.91
C LEU A 237 14.28 -0.16 -1.75
N VAL A 238 15.39 0.22 -1.11
CA VAL A 238 16.52 0.93 -1.75
C VAL A 238 17.84 0.17 -1.58
#